data_AF-A0A947UGV4-F1
#
_entry.id   AF-A0A947UGV4-F1
#
_cell.length_a   1.000
_cell.length_b   1.000
_cell.length_c   1.000
_cell.angle_alpha   90.00
_cell.angle_beta   90.00
_cell.angle_gamma   90.00
#
_symmetry.space_group_name_H-M   'P 1'
#
loop_
_entity.id
_entity.type
_entity.pdbx_description
1 polymer ?
#
loop_
_entity_poly.entity_id
_entity_poly.type
_entity_poly.pdbx_seq_one_letter_code
_entity_poly.pdbx_strand_id
1 'polypeptide(L)'
;MRNRWFKLSLIEQMANIGSEVYRAIKWQKKNSSDSQKAFYRALELFELTIDDPKNRLRLKEVCRAKELFGDWYLGDSPYSLFAKDWEKYFFQFNLASRLHT
;
A
#
# COMPACT_ATOMS: atom_id res chain seq x y z
N MET A 1 -12.29 9.99 8.56
CA MET A 1 -11.56 9.32 7.46
C MET A 1 -12.21 8.02 7.01
N ARG A 2 -12.48 7.08 7.94
CA ARG A 2 -13.06 5.75 7.68
C ARG A 2 -14.27 5.73 6.73
N ASN A 3 -15.28 6.58 6.96
CA ASN A 3 -16.49 6.61 6.13
C ASN A 3 -16.28 7.00 4.65
N ARG A 4 -15.22 7.74 4.32
CA ARG A 4 -14.88 8.05 2.93
C ARG A 4 -14.07 6.90 2.31
N TRP A 5 -13.14 6.34 3.07
CA TRP A 5 -12.34 5.19 2.65
C TRP A 5 -13.20 3.96 2.33
N PHE A 6 -14.22 3.70 3.13
CA PHE A 6 -15.10 2.53 2.96
C PHE A 6 -16.04 2.66 1.76
N LYS A 7 -16.13 3.82 1.12
CA LYS A 7 -16.86 3.99 -0.14
C LYS A 7 -16.04 3.56 -1.37
N LEU A 8 -14.71 3.55 -1.25
CA LEU A 8 -13.82 3.10 -2.31
C LEU A 8 -13.92 1.58 -2.48
N SER A 9 -13.92 1.10 -3.71
CA SER A 9 -13.71 -0.32 -4.01
C SER A 9 -12.34 -0.79 -3.50
N LEU A 10 -12.15 -2.11 -3.36
CA LEU A 10 -10.84 -2.66 -2.98
C LEU A 10 -9.73 -2.21 -3.96
N ILE A 11 -10.04 -2.12 -5.26
CA ILE A 11 -9.08 -1.68 -6.29
C ILE A 11 -8.64 -0.24 -6.01
N GLU A 12 -9.59 0.66 -5.74
CA GLU A 12 -9.28 2.05 -5.41
C GLU A 12 -8.52 2.18 -4.09
N GLN A 13 -8.89 1.39 -3.07
CA GLN A 13 -8.16 1.35 -1.79
C GLN A 13 -6.70 0.94 -2.02
N MET A 14 -6.47 -0.12 -2.79
CA MET A 14 -5.12 -0.61 -3.12
C MET A 14 -4.33 0.38 -4.00
N ALA A 15 -4.98 1.07 -4.94
CA ALA A 15 -4.34 2.12 -5.74
C ALA A 15 -3.86 3.30 -4.87
N ASN A 16 -4.68 3.73 -3.90
CA ASN A 16 -4.32 4.77 -2.95
C ASN A 16 -3.19 4.33 -2.00
N ILE A 17 -3.23 3.08 -1.51
CA ILE A 17 -2.10 2.49 -0.75
C ILE A 17 -0.82 2.53 -1.58
N GLY A 18 -0.89 2.10 -2.84
CA GLY A 18 0.24 2.10 -3.76
C GLY A 18 0.88 3.47 -3.99
N SER A 19 0.08 4.54 -3.94
CA SER A 19 0.57 5.92 -4.03
C SER A 19 1.47 6.28 -2.85
N GLU A 20 1.11 5.87 -1.63
CA GLU A 20 1.92 6.09 -0.43
C GLU A 20 3.16 5.18 -0.38
N VAL A 21 3.03 3.93 -0.86
CA VAL A 21 4.18 3.02 -1.05
C VAL A 21 5.22 3.64 -2.00
N TYR A 22 4.77 4.15 -3.15
CA TYR A 22 5.66 4.83 -4.09
C TYR A 22 6.31 6.08 -3.48
N ARG A 23 5.56 6.86 -2.69
CA ARG A 23 6.12 8.01 -1.96
C ARG A 23 7.19 7.58 -0.96
N ALA A 24 6.95 6.52 -0.19
CA ALA A 24 7.91 6.00 0.78
C ALA A 24 9.23 5.61 0.08
N ILE A 25 9.15 4.88 -1.04
CA ILE A 25 10.29 4.49 -1.87
C ILE A 25 11.02 5.73 -2.42
N LYS A 26 10.28 6.65 -3.06
CA LYS A 26 10.84 7.82 -3.77
C LYS A 26 11.62 8.74 -2.84
N TRP A 27 11.14 8.94 -1.61
CA TRP A 27 11.76 9.85 -0.65
C TRP A 27 12.87 9.19 0.17
N GLN A 28 13.01 7.87 0.16
CA GLN A 28 13.96 7.14 1.02
C GLN A 28 15.40 7.66 0.90
N LYS A 29 15.86 7.97 -0.31
CA LYS A 29 17.21 8.49 -0.58
C LYS A 29 17.32 10.03 -0.54
N LYS A 30 16.20 10.74 -0.43
CA LYS A 30 16.13 12.22 -0.57
C LYS A 30 15.80 12.91 0.75
N ASN A 31 14.82 12.37 1.48
CA ASN A 31 14.37 12.88 2.77
C ASN A 31 13.78 11.71 3.58
N SER A 32 14.54 11.24 4.56
CA SER A 32 14.14 10.12 5.42
C SER A 32 12.84 10.41 6.19
N SER A 33 12.62 11.65 6.66
CA SER A 33 11.38 12.04 7.35
C SER A 33 10.15 11.90 6.44
N ASP A 34 10.23 12.36 5.20
CA ASP A 34 9.09 12.28 4.27
C ASP A 34 8.83 10.84 3.81
N SER A 35 9.89 10.05 3.65
CA SER A 35 9.80 8.61 3.42
C SER A 35 9.06 7.92 4.57
N GLN A 36 9.44 8.23 5.81
CA GLN A 36 8.86 7.62 7.01
C GLN A 36 7.39 8.01 7.20
N LYS A 37 7.03 9.28 6.94
CA LYS A 37 5.62 9.72 6.97
C LYS A 37 4.77 8.95 5.95
N ALA A 38 5.28 8.77 4.73
CA ALA A 38 4.58 8.00 3.69
C ALA A 38 4.47 6.51 4.06
N PHE A 39 5.51 5.94 4.68
CA PHE A 39 5.48 4.57 5.20
C PHE A 39 4.38 4.37 6.24
N TYR A 40 4.33 5.19 7.29
CA TYR A 40 3.27 5.11 8.30
C TYR A 40 1.89 5.34 7.72
N ARG A 41 1.77 6.27 6.75
CA ARG A 41 0.50 6.50 6.07
C ARG A 41 0.05 5.27 5.28
N ALA A 42 0.95 4.60 4.57
CA ALA A 42 0.63 3.36 3.87
C ALA A 42 0.13 2.27 4.85
N LEU A 43 0.79 2.11 6.00
CA LEU A 43 0.35 1.16 7.04
C LEU A 43 -1.05 1.50 7.57
N GLU A 44 -1.34 2.77 7.85
CA GLU A 44 -2.67 3.20 8.28
C GLU A 44 -3.74 2.85 7.23
N LEU A 45 -3.44 3.06 5.94
CA LEU A 45 -4.36 2.72 4.85
C LEU A 45 -4.55 1.21 4.68
N PHE A 46 -3.51 0.40 4.93
CA PHE A 46 -3.64 -1.06 4.98
C PHE A 46 -4.58 -1.47 6.11
N GLU A 47 -4.41 -0.94 7.33
CA GLU A 47 -5.30 -1.25 8.47
C GLU A 47 -6.74 -0.84 8.18
N LEU A 48 -6.95 0.34 7.62
CA LEU A 48 -8.30 0.79 7.21
C LEU A 48 -8.91 -0.14 6.15
N THR A 49 -8.11 -0.69 5.24
CA THR A 49 -8.57 -1.65 4.22
C THR A 49 -8.88 -3.02 4.82
N ILE A 50 -8.13 -3.46 5.83
CA ILE A 50 -8.34 -4.70 6.58
C ILE A 50 -9.61 -4.60 7.45
N ASP A 51 -9.83 -3.45 8.08
CA ASP A 51 -11.00 -3.14 8.90
C ASP A 51 -12.32 -3.08 8.10
N ASP A 52 -12.23 -2.96 6.77
CA ASP A 52 -13.40 -2.82 5.91
C ASP A 52 -14.12 -4.17 5.74
N PRO A 53 -15.37 -4.33 6.25
CA PRO A 53 -16.06 -5.62 6.25
C PRO A 53 -16.24 -6.22 4.85
N LYS A 54 -16.30 -5.39 3.80
CA LYS A 54 -16.47 -5.88 2.42
C LYS A 54 -15.23 -6.62 1.89
N ASN A 55 -14.07 -6.41 2.50
CA ASN A 55 -12.80 -6.99 2.09
C ASN A 55 -12.48 -8.32 2.78
N ARG A 56 -13.39 -8.83 3.63
CA ARG A 56 -13.16 -10.02 4.48
C ARG A 56 -12.65 -11.26 3.71
N LEU A 57 -13.08 -11.43 2.47
CA LEU A 57 -12.68 -12.56 1.60
C LEU A 57 -11.31 -12.37 0.93
N ARG A 58 -10.70 -11.18 1.02
CA ARG A 58 -9.45 -10.79 0.35
C ARG A 58 -8.33 -10.41 1.32
N LEU A 59 -8.55 -10.57 2.63
CA LEU A 59 -7.61 -10.17 3.68
C LEU A 59 -6.23 -10.84 3.54
N LYS A 60 -6.16 -12.07 3.05
CA LYS A 60 -4.88 -12.77 2.88
C LYS A 60 -3.90 -11.98 2.01
N GLU A 61 -4.40 -11.42 0.90
CA GLU A 61 -3.58 -10.62 -0.01
C GLU A 61 -3.18 -9.28 0.63
N VAL A 62 -4.15 -8.58 1.23
CA VAL A 62 -3.95 -7.27 1.85
C VAL A 62 -2.96 -7.35 3.03
N CYS A 63 -3.14 -8.31 3.93
CA CYS A 63 -2.23 -8.52 5.06
C CYS A 63 -0.84 -8.92 4.58
N ARG A 64 -0.71 -9.78 3.58
CA ARG A 64 0.60 -10.16 3.03
C ARG A 64 1.31 -8.97 2.41
N ALA A 65 0.60 -8.12 1.67
CA ALA A 65 1.18 -6.90 1.09
C ALA A 65 1.65 -5.92 2.18
N LYS A 66 0.87 -5.76 3.26
CA LYS A 66 1.25 -4.96 4.44
C LYS A 66 2.50 -5.50 5.12
N GLU A 67 2.54 -6.79 5.44
CA GLU A 67 3.67 -7.47 6.08
C GLU A 67 4.95 -7.32 5.25
N LEU A 68 4.90 -7.72 3.98
CA LEU A 68 6.06 -7.65 3.08
C LEU A 68 6.55 -6.21 2.90
N PHE A 69 5.65 -5.22 2.86
CA PHE A 69 6.04 -3.82 2.72
C PHE A 69 6.70 -3.29 4.00
N GLY A 70 6.19 -3.69 5.16
CA GLY A 70 6.81 -3.44 6.47
C GLY A 70 8.23 -4.00 6.55
N ASP A 71 8.37 -5.29 6.26
CA ASP A 71 9.67 -5.99 6.29
C ASP A 71 10.67 -5.36 5.31
N TRP A 72 10.21 -5.04 4.09
CA TRP A 72 11.02 -4.38 3.08
C TRP A 72 11.51 -2.99 3.52
N TYR A 73 10.64 -2.19 4.15
CA TYR A 73 10.97 -0.83 4.54
C TYR A 73 11.88 -0.77 5.77
N LEU A 74 11.65 -1.63 6.76
CA LEU A 74 12.41 -1.66 8.02
C LEU A 74 13.76 -2.38 7.90
N GLY A 75 13.98 -3.13 6.81
CA GLY A 75 15.31 -3.57 6.39
C GLY A 75 15.72 -4.97 6.87
N ASP A 76 14.77 -5.82 7.26
CA ASP A 76 15.02 -7.17 7.78
C ASP A 76 14.31 -8.26 6.95
N SER A 77 13.98 -7.97 5.69
CA SER A 77 13.31 -8.93 4.83
C SER A 77 14.30 -9.98 4.31
N PRO A 78 14.07 -11.28 4.55
CA PRO A 78 14.81 -12.37 3.89
C PRO A 78 14.45 -12.48 2.40
N TYR A 79 13.44 -11.73 1.94
CA TYR A 79 12.98 -11.73 0.56
C TYR A 79 13.72 -10.65 -0.23
N SER A 80 14.26 -11.02 -1.38
CA SER A 80 14.88 -10.14 -2.36
C SER A 80 13.83 -9.31 -3.13
N LEU A 81 12.95 -8.63 -2.41
CA LEU A 81 12.01 -7.66 -2.98
C LEU A 81 12.74 -6.34 -3.19
N PHE A 82 12.69 -5.86 -4.42
CA PHE A 82 13.24 -4.56 -4.78
C PHE A 82 12.13 -3.52 -4.84
N ALA A 83 12.50 -2.24 -4.76
CA ALA A 83 11.58 -1.11 -4.95
C ALA A 83 10.69 -1.27 -6.21
N LYS A 84 11.25 -1.85 -7.28
CA LYS A 84 10.56 -2.08 -8.56
C LYS A 84 9.43 -3.11 -8.47
N ASP A 85 9.50 -4.07 -7.55
CA ASP A 85 8.46 -5.09 -7.36
C ASP A 85 7.19 -4.46 -6.78
N TRP A 86 7.36 -3.51 -5.86
CA TRP A 86 6.27 -2.71 -5.31
C TRP A 86 5.59 -1.83 -6.36
N GLU A 87 6.40 -1.16 -7.19
CA GLU A 87 5.87 -0.38 -8.32
C GLU A 87 5.06 -1.28 -9.26
N LYS A 88 5.57 -2.47 -9.61
CA LYS A 88 4.87 -3.41 -10.50
C LYS A 88 3.57 -3.92 -9.90
N TYR A 89 3.57 -4.31 -8.62
CA TYR A 89 2.38 -4.82 -7.92
C TYR A 89 1.28 -3.75 -7.84
N PHE A 90 1.63 -2.55 -7.37
CA PHE A 90 0.66 -1.47 -7.19
C PHE A 90 0.25 -0.76 -8.48
N PHE A 91 1.07 -0.82 -9.54
CA PHE A 91 0.72 -0.27 -10.84
C PHE A 91 -0.56 -0.90 -11.42
N GLN A 92 -0.77 -2.21 -11.21
CA GLN A 92 -1.97 -2.89 -11.70
C GLN A 92 -3.26 -2.32 -11.09
N PHE A 93 -3.24 -2.00 -9.79
CA PHE A 93 -4.38 -1.38 -9.12
C PHE A 93 -4.62 0.06 -9.58
N ASN A 94 -3.56 0.83 -9.80
CA ASN A 94 -3.66 2.19 -10.34
C ASN A 94 -4.22 2.22 -11.77
N LEU A 95 -3.86 1.24 -12.59
CA LEU A 95 -4.42 1.09 -13.92
C LEU A 95 -5.90 0.69 -13.85
N ALA A 96 -6.22 -0.34 -13.07
CA ALA A 96 -7.58 -0.83 -12.91
C ALA A 96 -8.52 0.23 -12.31
N SER A 97 -8.07 1.04 -11.36
CA SER A 97 -8.89 2.11 -10.77
C SER A 97 -9.30 3.17 -11.81
N ARG A 98 -8.46 3.41 -12.84
CA ARG A 98 -8.75 4.36 -13.92
C ARG A 98 -9.68 3.81 -15.00
N LEU A 99 -9.72 2.49 -15.16
CA LEU A 99 -10.60 1.83 -16.13
C LEU A 99 -12.04 1.69 -15.62
N HIS A 100 -12.25 1.89 -14.32
CA HIS A 100 -13.55 1.79 -13.65
C HIS A 100 -14.10 3.14 -13.17
N THR A 101 -13.60 4.26 -13.72
CA THR A 101 -14.15 5.62 -13.51
C THR A 101 -14.97 6.05 -14.71
#